data_AF-A0A8X8Z3P6-F1
#
_entry.id   AF-A0A8X8Z3P6-F1
#
_cell.length_a   1.000
_cell.length_b   1.000
_cell.length_c   1.000
_cell.angle_alpha   90.00
_cell.angle_beta   90.00
_cell.angle_gamma   90.00
#
_symmetry.space_group_name_H-M   'P 1'
#
loop_
_entity.id
_entity.type
_entity.pdbx_description
1 polymer ?
#
loop_
_entity_poly.entity_id
_entity_poly.type
_entity_poly.pdbx_seq_one_letter_code
_entity_poly.pdbx_strand_id
1 'polypeptide(L)'
;MGGAAVLLSNRRSDRRRAKYRLCYVVRTHKGADDKSYGCVSQEEDDEGNVGIKLNIDLMAVAGEALKSNITAIGPLVLPASEQLLFAISLIGRKFFNSRSKRTFPILSKRFCIHAGGRAVIDELQRSLRLTNEQVEASRMALHRFGNTSSSSLWYELSTLSRRGG
;
A
#
# COMPACT_ATOMS: atom_id res chain seq x y z
N MET A 1 -18.47 9.15 10.25
CA MET A 1 -17.29 8.75 11.04
C MET A 1 -17.05 7.24 10.89
N GLY A 2 -15.80 6.81 10.75
CA GLY A 2 -15.40 5.39 10.81
C GLY A 2 -14.51 5.13 12.03
N GLY A 3 -14.47 3.88 12.49
CA GLY A 3 -13.70 3.49 13.67
C GLY A 3 -13.34 2.01 13.66
N ALA A 4 -12.16 1.68 14.16
CA ALA A 4 -11.69 0.31 14.25
C ALA A 4 -10.81 0.12 15.50
N ALA A 5 -10.89 -1.06 16.09
CA ALA A 5 -10.06 -1.47 17.23
C ALA A 5 -9.40 -2.81 16.93
N VAL A 6 -8.13 -2.96 17.31
CA VAL A 6 -7.32 -4.13 17.01
C VAL A 6 -6.54 -4.53 18.24
N LEU A 7 -6.59 -5.82 18.58
CA LEU A 7 -5.81 -6.40 19.65
C LEU A 7 -4.55 -7.03 19.08
N LEU A 8 -3.39 -6.53 19.52
CA LEU A 8 -2.08 -7.11 19.22
C LEU A 8 -1.57 -7.87 20.45
N SER A 9 -1.04 -9.07 20.25
CA SER A 9 -0.45 -9.88 21.31
C SER A 9 0.86 -10.51 20.84
N ASN A 10 1.85 -10.53 21.72
CA ASN A 10 3.10 -11.28 21.56
C ASN A 10 3.09 -12.62 22.31
N ARG A 11 1.98 -12.97 22.98
CA ARG A 11 1.87 -14.20 23.77
C ARG A 11 1.69 -15.42 22.87
N ARG A 12 2.50 -16.46 23.11
CA ARG A 12 2.41 -17.73 22.35
C ARG A 12 1.05 -18.41 22.51
N SER A 13 0.39 -18.26 23.66
CA SER A 13 -0.96 -18.79 23.95
C SER A 13 -2.02 -18.28 22.98
N ASP A 14 -1.89 -17.04 22.52
CA ASP A 14 -2.92 -16.35 21.73
C ASP A 14 -2.78 -16.68 20.23
N ARG A 15 -1.67 -17.32 19.84
CA ARG A 15 -1.35 -17.63 18.43
C ARG A 15 -2.44 -18.45 17.74
N ARG A 16 -3.10 -19.37 18.45
CA ARG A 16 -4.17 -20.21 17.88
C ARG A 16 -5.45 -19.42 17.58
N ARG A 17 -5.64 -18.26 18.22
CA ARG A 17 -6.81 -17.39 18.06
C ARG A 17 -6.55 -16.19 17.14
N ALA A 18 -5.29 -15.95 16.78
CA ALA A 18 -4.90 -14.81 15.97
C ALA A 18 -5.42 -14.96 14.52
N LYS A 19 -6.14 -13.93 14.03
CA LYS A 19 -6.59 -13.88 12.63
C LYS A 19 -5.43 -13.66 11.66
N TYR A 20 -4.45 -12.87 12.09
CA TYR A 20 -3.29 -12.48 11.30
C TYR A 20 -2.05 -12.47 12.17
N ARG A 21 -0.88 -12.68 11.55
CA ARG A 21 0.42 -12.49 12.17
C ARG A 21 1.15 -11.37 11.45
N LEU A 22 1.56 -10.35 12.20
CA LEU A 22 2.44 -9.30 11.69
C LEU A 22 3.86 -9.87 11.56
N CYS A 23 4.36 -9.99 10.33
CA CYS A 23 5.70 -10.51 10.06
C CYS A 23 6.73 -9.37 9.97
N TYR A 24 6.42 -8.32 9.20
CA TYR A 24 7.34 -7.22 8.93
C TYR A 24 6.59 -5.89 8.87
N VAL A 25 7.28 -4.80 9.24
CA VAL A 25 6.82 -3.42 9.10
C VAL A 25 7.94 -2.61 8.47
N VAL A 26 7.63 -1.88 7.40
CA VAL A 26 8.58 -0.99 6.73
C VAL A 26 7.94 0.39 6.59
N ARG A 27 8.62 1.42 7.09
CA ARG A 27 8.19 2.82 6.97
C ARG A 27 9.10 3.53 5.97
N THR A 28 8.49 4.20 4.98
CA THR A 28 9.19 5.11 4.06
C THR A 28 8.78 6.53 4.40
N HIS A 29 9.75 7.45 4.52
CA HIS A 29 9.51 8.86 4.79
C HIS A 29 10.14 9.71 3.70
N LYS A 30 9.35 10.63 3.12
CA LYS A 30 9.76 11.50 2.00
C LYS A 30 9.66 12.99 2.33
N GLY A 31 9.42 13.36 3.60
CA GLY A 31 9.20 14.76 4.00
C GLY A 31 10.41 15.70 3.89
N ALA A 32 11.58 15.20 3.46
CA ALA A 32 12.72 16.06 3.12
C ALA A 32 12.66 16.60 1.67
N ASP A 33 11.73 16.09 0.85
CA ASP A 33 11.45 16.60 -0.48
C ASP A 33 10.26 17.56 -0.42
N ASP A 34 10.43 18.80 -0.89
CA ASP A 34 9.42 19.86 -0.73
C ASP A 34 8.08 19.52 -1.40
N LYS A 35 8.13 18.86 -2.56
CA LYS A 35 6.91 18.40 -3.25
C LYS A 35 6.19 17.36 -2.42
N SER A 36 6.92 16.43 -1.83
CA SER A 36 6.38 15.41 -0.94
C SER A 36 5.87 15.96 0.38
N TYR A 37 6.52 17.01 0.90
CA TYR A 37 6.08 17.69 2.12
C TYR A 37 4.80 18.48 1.89
N GLY A 38 4.73 19.25 0.81
CA GLY A 38 3.59 20.10 0.46
C GLY A 38 2.44 19.40 -0.28
N CYS A 39 2.50 18.08 -0.51
CA CYS A 39 1.47 17.41 -1.31
C CYS A 39 0.14 17.18 -0.56
N VAL A 40 0.19 17.12 0.78
CA VAL A 40 -0.98 17.03 1.66
C VAL A 40 -0.72 17.87 2.90
N SER A 41 -1.55 18.88 3.14
CA SER A 41 -1.48 19.71 4.34
C SER A 41 -2.86 19.91 4.94
N GLN A 42 -2.92 20.06 6.25
CA GLN A 42 -4.11 20.54 6.93
C GLN A 42 -4.00 22.06 7.02
N GLU A 43 -4.92 22.77 6.41
CA GLU A 43 -4.91 24.23 6.28
C GLU A 43 -6.31 24.78 6.58
N GLU A 44 -6.37 26.02 7.05
CA GLU A 44 -7.62 26.77 7.25
C GLU A 44 -7.95 27.52 5.95
N ASP A 45 -9.20 27.48 5.52
CA ASP A 45 -9.67 28.26 4.37
C ASP A 45 -9.97 29.71 4.74
N ASP A 46 -10.30 30.53 3.73
CA ASP A 46 -10.57 31.96 3.91
C ASP A 46 -11.80 32.25 4.82
N GLU A 47 -12.65 31.24 5.05
CA GLU A 47 -13.82 31.31 5.93
C GLU A 47 -13.53 30.82 7.36
N GLY A 48 -12.29 30.40 7.64
CA GLY A 48 -11.86 29.92 8.94
C GLY A 48 -12.11 28.43 9.19
N ASN A 49 -12.46 27.66 8.15
CA ASN A 49 -12.72 26.23 8.29
C ASN A 49 -11.45 25.42 8.04
N VAL A 50 -11.11 24.54 8.98
CA VAL A 50 -9.94 23.66 8.85
C VAL A 50 -10.27 22.48 7.94
N GLY A 51 -9.53 22.37 6.84
CA GLY A 51 -9.67 21.33 5.82
C GLY A 51 -8.35 20.62 5.48
N ILE A 52 -8.40 19.73 4.48
CA ILE A 52 -7.23 19.08 3.91
C ILE A 52 -7.02 19.59 2.50
N LYS A 53 -5.85 20.17 2.25
CA LYS A 53 -5.41 20.59 0.93
C LYS A 53 -4.61 19.48 0.28
N LEU A 54 -4.94 19.17 -0.98
CA LEU A 54 -4.27 18.16 -1.79
C LEU A 54 -3.65 18.82 -3.03
N ASN A 55 -2.36 18.61 -3.24
CA ASN A 55 -1.66 19.10 -4.42
C ASN A 55 -1.78 18.11 -5.60
N ILE A 56 -1.69 18.59 -6.84
CA ILE A 56 -1.67 17.77 -8.06
C ILE A 56 -0.51 16.76 -8.06
N ASP A 57 0.60 17.10 -7.40
CA ASP A 57 1.78 16.24 -7.28
C ASP A 57 1.54 14.98 -6.42
N LEU A 58 0.43 14.92 -5.68
CA LEU A 58 0.12 13.85 -4.74
C LEU A 58 0.21 12.44 -5.35
N MET A 59 -0.32 12.25 -6.56
CA MET A 59 -0.30 10.93 -7.21
C MET A 59 1.12 10.49 -7.57
N ALA A 60 1.94 11.43 -8.05
CA ALA A 60 3.33 11.17 -8.42
C ALA A 60 4.18 10.85 -7.18
N VAL A 61 4.07 11.67 -6.14
CA VAL A 61 4.75 11.47 -4.83
C VAL A 61 4.34 10.13 -4.22
N ALA A 62 3.04 9.83 -4.16
CA ALA A 62 2.53 8.58 -3.61
C ALA A 62 3.07 7.35 -4.37
N GLY A 63 3.10 7.42 -5.70
CA GLY A 63 3.66 6.37 -6.54
C GLY A 63 5.15 6.12 -6.28
N GLU A 64 5.95 7.18 -6.15
CA GLU A 64 7.37 7.06 -5.84
C GLU A 64 7.63 6.55 -4.42
N ALA A 65 6.89 7.05 -3.44
CA ALA A 65 6.96 6.61 -2.06
C ALA A 65 6.62 5.12 -1.93
N LEU A 66 5.54 4.67 -2.58
CA LEU A 66 5.16 3.26 -2.57
C LEU A 66 6.18 2.38 -3.27
N LYS A 67 6.71 2.82 -4.42
CA LYS A 67 7.76 2.10 -5.14
C LYS A 67 9.01 1.91 -4.27
N SER A 68 9.41 2.96 -3.54
CA SER A 68 10.52 2.90 -2.59
C SER A 68 10.22 1.91 -1.45
N ASN A 69 8.99 1.95 -0.92
CA ASN A 69 8.55 1.05 0.14
C ASN A 69 8.53 -0.42 -0.30
N ILE A 70 7.99 -0.71 -1.48
CA ILE A 70 7.95 -2.07 -2.05
C ILE A 70 9.35 -2.60 -2.34
N THR A 71 10.25 -1.75 -2.82
CA THR A 71 11.66 -2.13 -3.03
C THR A 71 12.32 -2.51 -1.70
N ALA A 72 12.00 -1.82 -0.61
CA ALA A 72 12.53 -2.12 0.72
C ALA A 72 11.90 -3.37 1.36
N ILE A 73 10.59 -3.58 1.22
CA ILE A 73 9.90 -4.73 1.81
C ILE A 73 10.07 -6.02 1.00
N GLY A 74 10.27 -5.91 -0.32
CA GLY A 74 10.37 -7.05 -1.24
C GLY A 74 11.29 -8.17 -0.74
N PRO A 75 12.58 -7.89 -0.42
CA PRO A 75 13.50 -8.90 0.11
C PRO A 75 13.06 -9.56 1.42
N LEU A 76 12.20 -8.92 2.22
CA LEU A 76 11.70 -9.47 3.48
C LEU A 76 10.51 -10.42 3.27
N VAL A 77 9.68 -10.17 2.25
CA VAL A 77 8.43 -10.93 2.02
C VAL A 77 8.53 -11.93 0.88
N LEU A 78 9.53 -11.83 0.01
CA LEU A 78 9.67 -12.68 -1.16
C LEU A 78 10.48 -13.96 -0.86
N PRO A 79 10.09 -15.13 -1.43
CA PRO A 79 10.88 -16.34 -1.37
C PRO A 79 12.21 -16.16 -2.12
N ALA A 80 13.22 -16.94 -1.75
CA ALA A 80 14.56 -16.88 -2.37
C ALA A 80 14.53 -17.05 -3.90
N SER A 81 13.63 -17.88 -4.44
CA SER A 81 13.44 -18.08 -5.88
C SER A 81 13.03 -16.79 -6.61
N GLU A 82 12.14 -15.99 -6.02
CA GLU A 82 11.70 -14.71 -6.59
C GLU A 82 12.76 -13.63 -6.44
N GLN A 83 13.51 -13.65 -5.34
CA GLN A 83 14.66 -12.76 -5.16
C GLN A 83 15.73 -13.02 -6.23
N LEU A 84 15.95 -14.30 -6.57
CA LEU A 84 16.86 -14.70 -7.64
C LEU A 84 16.35 -14.23 -9.01
N LEU A 85 15.06 -14.42 -9.32
CA LEU A 85 14.45 -13.92 -10.56
C LEU A 85 14.58 -12.40 -10.67
N PHE A 86 14.32 -11.67 -9.58
CA PHE A 86 14.50 -10.23 -9.53
C PHE A 86 15.97 -9.82 -9.76
N ALA A 87 16.92 -10.49 -9.11
CA ALA A 87 18.35 -10.25 -9.30
C ALA A 87 18.80 -10.51 -10.74
N ILE A 88 18.36 -11.62 -11.35
CA ILE A 88 18.62 -11.94 -12.76
C ILE A 88 18.04 -10.83 -13.67
N SER A 89 16.84 -10.33 -13.39
CA SER A 89 16.22 -9.25 -14.17
C SER A 89 17.03 -7.94 -14.11
N LEU A 90 17.63 -7.62 -12.96
CA LEU A 90 18.49 -6.45 -12.79
C LEU A 90 19.81 -6.62 -13.55
N ILE A 91 20.44 -7.80 -13.46
CA ILE A 91 21.67 -8.13 -14.17
C ILE A 91 21.43 -8.08 -15.68
N GLY A 92 20.39 -8.76 -16.17
CA GLY A 92 20.03 -8.77 -17.59
C GLY A 92 19.81 -7.37 -18.14
N ARG A 93 19.20 -6.46 -17.36
CA ARG A 93 19.03 -5.06 -17.77
C ARG A 93 20.36 -4.30 -17.86
N LYS A 94 21.27 -4.54 -16.91
CA LYS A 94 22.61 -3.91 -16.90
C LYS A 94 23.43 -4.32 -18.12
N PHE A 95 23.28 -5.55 -18.60
CA PHE A 95 24.07 -6.08 -19.72
C PHE A 95 23.39 -5.99 -21.09
N PHE A 96 22.05 -6.08 -21.19
CA PHE A 96 21.34 -6.11 -22.48
C PHE A 96 20.61 -4.82 -22.85
N ASN A 97 20.81 -3.71 -22.11
CA ASN A 97 20.18 -2.39 -22.33
C ASN A 97 18.67 -2.47 -22.66
N SER A 98 18.00 -3.49 -22.12
CA SER A 98 16.62 -3.78 -22.46
C SER A 98 15.71 -2.82 -21.71
N ARG A 99 14.81 -2.14 -22.43
CA ARG A 99 13.69 -1.35 -21.86
C ARG A 99 12.62 -2.24 -21.20
N SER A 100 12.98 -3.42 -20.73
CA SER A 100 12.07 -4.31 -20.03
C SER A 100 11.50 -3.59 -18.81
N LYS A 101 10.17 -3.48 -18.79
CA LYS A 101 9.40 -2.84 -17.71
C LYS A 101 9.62 -3.67 -16.44
N ARG A 102 9.86 -3.00 -15.31
CA ARG A 102 10.10 -3.67 -14.02
C ARG A 102 8.91 -4.60 -13.72
N THR A 103 9.15 -5.90 -13.73
CA THR A 103 8.19 -6.87 -13.19
C THR A 103 8.53 -6.99 -11.71
N PHE A 104 7.69 -6.41 -10.85
CA PHE A 104 7.78 -6.70 -9.44
C PHE A 104 7.22 -8.12 -9.25
N PRO A 105 7.99 -9.07 -8.72
CA PRO A 105 7.43 -10.35 -8.32
C PRO A 105 6.52 -10.05 -7.12
N ILE A 106 5.21 -10.03 -7.37
CA ILE A 106 4.22 -9.72 -6.34
C ILE A 106 3.59 -11.04 -5.90
N LEU A 107 4.06 -11.56 -4.77
CA LEU A 107 3.69 -12.89 -4.29
C LEU A 107 2.43 -12.93 -3.42
N SER A 108 1.94 -11.79 -2.92
CA SER A 108 0.73 -11.80 -2.08
C SER A 108 -0.53 -11.92 -2.94
N LYS A 109 -1.32 -12.96 -2.64
CA LYS A 109 -2.62 -13.24 -3.29
C LYS A 109 -3.60 -12.06 -3.19
N ARG A 110 -3.45 -11.19 -2.18
CA ARG A 110 -4.37 -10.07 -1.91
C ARG A 110 -3.62 -8.88 -1.31
N PHE A 111 -3.96 -7.66 -1.72
CA PHE A 111 -3.41 -6.38 -1.24
C PHE A 111 -4.50 -5.54 -0.59
N CYS A 112 -4.18 -4.97 0.57
CA CYS A 112 -4.95 -3.87 1.16
C CYS A 112 -4.20 -2.57 0.87
N ILE A 113 -4.82 -1.72 0.05
CA ILE A 113 -4.32 -0.41 -0.32
C ILE A 113 -5.28 0.58 0.32
N HIS A 114 -4.75 1.40 1.23
CA HIS A 114 -5.52 2.43 1.90
C HIS A 114 -6.40 3.19 0.89
N ALA A 115 -7.72 3.04 1.08
CA ALA A 115 -8.75 3.61 0.23
C ALA A 115 -8.91 5.14 0.43
N GLY A 116 -7.87 5.90 0.14
CA GLY A 116 -7.93 7.38 0.13
C GLY A 116 -8.88 7.92 -0.95
N GLY A 117 -8.98 7.19 -2.07
CA GLY A 117 -9.90 7.46 -3.17
C GLY A 117 -9.70 6.47 -4.33
N ARG A 118 -10.65 6.42 -5.27
CA ARG A 118 -10.61 5.47 -6.39
C ARG A 118 -9.36 5.64 -7.25
N ALA A 119 -8.98 6.89 -7.54
CA ALA A 119 -7.79 7.21 -8.33
C ALA A 119 -6.50 6.65 -7.71
N VAL A 120 -6.39 6.65 -6.39
CA VAL A 120 -5.24 6.07 -5.67
C VAL A 120 -5.17 4.56 -5.91
N ILE A 121 -6.28 3.86 -5.75
CA ILE A 121 -6.34 2.40 -5.98
C ILE A 121 -6.03 2.07 -7.44
N ASP A 122 -6.60 2.83 -8.40
CA ASP A 122 -6.40 2.63 -9.83
C ASP A 122 -4.92 2.84 -10.21
N GLU A 123 -4.31 3.91 -9.72
CA GLU A 123 -2.91 4.23 -10.00
C GLU A 123 -1.97 3.18 -9.41
N LEU A 124 -2.21 2.73 -8.18
CA LEU A 124 -1.40 1.71 -7.54
C LEU A 124 -1.58 0.33 -8.20
N GLN A 125 -2.81 -0.03 -8.59
CA GLN A 125 -3.06 -1.22 -9.38
C GLN A 125 -2.25 -1.20 -10.68
N ARG A 126 -2.27 -0.07 -11.40
CA ARG A 126 -1.56 0.10 -12.67
C ARG A 126 -0.04 0.07 -12.50
N SER A 127 0.47 0.84 -11.54
CA SER A 127 1.92 0.98 -11.29
C SER A 127 2.56 -0.30 -10.77
N LEU A 128 1.82 -1.10 -10.00
CA LEU A 128 2.29 -2.39 -9.48
C LEU A 128 1.85 -3.59 -10.33
N ARG A 129 1.00 -3.38 -11.35
CA ARG A 129 0.43 -4.44 -12.18
C ARG A 129 -0.35 -5.47 -11.38
N LEU A 130 -1.12 -5.00 -10.40
CA LEU A 130 -1.98 -5.87 -9.59
C LEU A 130 -3.20 -6.32 -10.40
N THR A 131 -3.65 -7.55 -10.15
CA THR A 131 -4.89 -8.06 -10.71
C THR A 131 -6.10 -7.42 -10.02
N ASN A 132 -7.28 -7.51 -10.65
CA ASN A 132 -8.52 -7.03 -10.05
C ASN A 132 -8.83 -7.73 -8.72
N GLU A 133 -8.55 -9.03 -8.62
CA GLU A 133 -8.71 -9.81 -7.38
C GLU A 133 -7.81 -9.27 -6.26
N GLN A 134 -6.56 -8.91 -6.58
CA GLN A 134 -5.61 -8.41 -5.59
C GLN A 134 -6.06 -7.09 -4.95
N VAL A 135 -6.76 -6.22 -5.69
CA VAL A 135 -7.24 -4.92 -5.17
C VAL A 135 -8.71 -4.93 -4.76
N GLU A 136 -9.41 -6.06 -4.91
CA GLU A 136 -10.85 -6.18 -4.72
C GLU A 136 -11.28 -5.72 -3.32
N ALA A 137 -10.58 -6.17 -2.27
CA ALA A 137 -10.88 -5.80 -0.89
C ALA A 137 -10.86 -4.28 -0.68
N SER A 138 -9.87 -3.61 -1.28
CA SER A 138 -9.71 -2.16 -1.23
C SER A 138 -10.84 -1.45 -1.96
N ARG A 139 -11.20 -1.92 -3.16
CA ARG A 139 -12.31 -1.36 -3.96
C ARG A 139 -13.65 -1.50 -3.26
N MET A 140 -13.91 -2.65 -2.63
CA MET A 140 -15.19 -2.89 -1.97
C MET A 140 -15.33 -2.16 -0.64
N ALA A 141 -14.24 -2.07 0.13
CA ALA A 141 -14.24 -1.24 1.33
C ALA A 141 -14.53 0.22 0.96
N LEU A 142 -13.85 0.75 -0.07
CA LEU A 142 -14.10 2.09 -0.59
C LEU A 142 -15.55 2.27 -1.08
N HIS A 143 -16.06 1.32 -1.88
CA HIS A 143 -17.42 1.38 -2.40
C HIS A 143 -18.48 1.38 -1.29
N ARG A 144 -18.27 0.57 -0.25
CA ARG A 144 -19.26 0.38 0.81
C ARG A 144 -19.19 1.43 1.91
N PHE A 145 -17.98 1.88 2.27
CA PHE A 145 -17.76 2.71 3.46
C PHE A 145 -17.17 4.09 3.14
N GLY A 146 -16.75 4.32 1.89
CA GLY A 146 -16.02 5.53 1.51
C GLY A 146 -14.62 5.58 2.12
N ASN A 147 -14.00 6.75 2.05
CA ASN A 147 -12.74 7.01 2.74
C ASN A 147 -13.04 7.30 4.22
N THR A 148 -12.73 6.34 5.09
CA THR A 148 -12.85 6.48 6.55
C THR A 148 -11.55 6.94 7.22
N SER A 149 -10.66 7.59 6.48
CA SER A 149 -9.32 7.99 6.93
C SER A 149 -8.53 6.79 7.48
N SER A 150 -7.81 6.95 8.58
CA SER A 150 -6.92 5.94 9.16
C SER A 150 -7.59 4.58 9.40
N SER A 151 -8.92 4.51 9.60
CA SER A 151 -9.61 3.24 9.82
C SER A 151 -9.80 2.40 8.55
N SER A 152 -9.67 2.98 7.34
CA SER A 152 -10.00 2.30 6.08
C SER A 152 -9.26 0.96 5.90
N LEU A 153 -7.97 0.91 6.27
CA LEU A 153 -7.17 -0.32 6.19
C LEU A 153 -7.78 -1.48 7.01
N TRP A 154 -8.45 -1.19 8.12
CA TRP A 154 -9.08 -2.22 8.94
C TRP A 154 -10.39 -2.74 8.32
N TYR A 155 -11.15 -1.87 7.63
CA TYR A 155 -12.31 -2.30 6.85
C TYR A 155 -11.89 -3.16 5.65
N GLU A 156 -10.76 -2.84 5.02
CA GLU A 156 -10.16 -3.64 3.95
C GLU A 156 -9.74 -5.03 4.46
N LEU A 157 -9.00 -5.10 5.58
CA LEU A 157 -8.58 -6.36 6.19
C LEU A 157 -9.77 -7.22 6.67
N SER A 158 -10.82 -6.59 7.18
CA SER A 158 -12.06 -7.27 7.57
C SER A 158 -12.79 -7.83 6.34
N THR A 159 -12.84 -7.06 5.25
CA THR A 159 -13.42 -7.49 3.98
C THR A 159 -12.66 -8.67 3.38
N LEU A 160 -11.33 -8.63 3.45
CA LEU A 160 -10.44 -9.71 3.02
C LEU A 160 -10.64 -10.98 3.85
N SER A 161 -10.77 -10.85 5.18
CA SER A 161 -11.03 -11.97 6.10
C SER A 161 -12.36 -12.65 5.83
N ARG A 162 -13.38 -11.90 5.40
CA ARG A 162 -14.74 -12.43 5.20
C ARG A 162 -14.92 -13.14 3.85
N ARG A 163 -14.01 -12.92 2.89
CA ARG A 163 -14.05 -13.49 1.53
C ARG A 163 -12.98 -14.56 1.27
N GLY A 164 -12.34 -15.11 2.30
CA GLY A 164 -11.48 -16.28 2.11
C GLY A 164 -10.94 -16.86 3.41
N GLY A 165 -11.43 -18.07 3.71
CA GLY A 165 -10.57 -19.24 3.92
C GLY A 165 -10.32 -19.92 2.58
#